data_AF-A0A929I0W9-F1
#
_entry.id   AF-A0A929I0W9-F1
#
_cell.length_a   1.000
_cell.length_b   1.000
_cell.length_c   1.000
_cell.angle_alpha   90.00
_cell.angle_beta   90.00
_cell.angle_gamma   90.00
#
_symmetry.space_group_name_H-M   'P 1'
#
loop_
_entity.id
_entity.type
_entity.pdbx_description
1 polymer ?
#
loop_
_entity_poly.entity_id
_entity_poly.type
_entity_poly.pdbx_seq_one_letter_code
_entity_poly.pdbx_strand_id
1 'polypeptide(L)'
;MFVLGTADTDRNWSLDKSCEGEAQGENRYQRWLLYKHHLGNFEKISFESPHIWLEIPEVGHDATEIFTHPRFVTELKTLDF
;
A
#
# COMPACT_ATOMS: atom_id res chain seq x y z
N MET A 1 3.92 8.65 -3.23
CA MET A 1 4.04 7.20 -3.52
C MET A 1 3.56 6.43 -2.31
N PHE A 2 2.68 5.46 -2.50
CA PHE A 2 2.31 4.46 -1.52
C PHE A 2 2.92 3.12 -1.95
N VAL A 3 3.41 2.32 -0.99
CA VAL A 3 4.04 1.01 -1.26
C VAL A 3 3.48 -0.04 -0.30
N LEU A 4 3.23 -1.25 -0.81
CA LEU A 4 2.73 -2.37 -0.02
C LEU A 4 3.30 -3.70 -0.55
N GLY A 5 3.70 -4.59 0.37
CA GLY A 5 3.91 -6.01 0.06
C GLY A 5 2.58 -6.78 -0.05
N THR A 6 2.37 -7.53 -1.14
CA THR A 6 1.07 -8.20 -1.39
C THR A 6 0.78 -9.36 -0.44
N ALA A 7 1.78 -9.85 0.29
CA ALA A 7 1.62 -10.89 1.31
C ALA A 7 1.45 -10.33 2.74
N ASP A 8 1.32 -9.00 2.92
CA ASP A 8 1.04 -8.37 4.23
C ASP A 8 -0.46 -8.55 4.61
N THR A 9 -0.85 -9.81 4.75
CA THR A 9 -2.22 -10.26 5.02
C THR A 9 -2.43 -10.69 6.48
N ASP A 10 -1.36 -10.69 7.29
CA ASP A 10 -1.39 -11.20 8.65
C ASP A 10 -2.03 -10.22 9.64
N ARG A 11 -2.92 -10.75 10.48
CA ARG A 11 -3.54 -10.02 11.60
C ARG A 11 -2.79 -10.29 12.90
N ASN A 12 -1.59 -9.72 13.03
CA ASN A 12 -0.72 -9.94 14.18
C ASN A 12 -0.94 -8.89 15.31
N TRP A 13 -0.08 -8.92 16.34
CA TRP A 13 -0.18 -8.02 17.50
C TRP A 13 0.22 -6.57 17.18
N SER A 14 1.00 -6.35 16.12
CA SER A 14 1.45 -5.02 15.68
C SER A 14 0.43 -4.30 14.80
N LEU A 15 -0.61 -5.01 14.33
CA LEU A 15 -1.68 -4.40 13.56
C LEU A 15 -2.60 -3.60 14.50
N ASP A 16 -2.95 -2.38 14.10
CA ASP A 16 -3.93 -1.56 14.80
C ASP A 16 -5.31 -2.24 14.78
N LYS A 17 -5.88 -2.50 15.97
CA LYS A 17 -7.18 -3.16 16.18
C LYS A 17 -8.21 -2.23 16.83
N SER A 18 -7.97 -0.92 16.79
CA SER A 18 -8.98 0.08 17.13
C SER A 18 -10.20 -0.07 16.21
N CYS A 19 -11.35 0.48 16.62
CA CYS A 19 -12.55 0.49 15.79
C CYS A 19 -12.26 1.14 14.43
N GLU A 20 -11.47 2.21 14.43
CA GLU A 20 -11.03 2.94 13.25
C GLU A 20 -10.15 2.08 12.34
N GLY A 21 -9.21 1.33 12.91
CA GLY A 21 -8.37 0.40 12.16
C GLY A 21 -9.17 -0.74 11.55
N GLU A 22 -10.08 -1.33 12.32
CA GLU A 22 -10.96 -2.41 11.83
C GLU A 22 -11.92 -1.92 10.73
N ALA A 23 -12.41 -0.68 10.83
CA ALA A 23 -13.26 -0.07 9.80
C ALA A 23 -12.54 0.10 8.44
N GLN A 24 -11.22 0.12 8.43
CA GLN A 24 -10.41 0.22 7.22
C GLN A 24 -10.09 -1.14 6.58
N GLY A 25 -10.26 -2.27 7.29
CA GLY A 25 -9.97 -3.62 6.79
C GLY A 25 -9.23 -4.51 7.80
N GLU A 26 -9.31 -5.83 7.60
CA GLU A 26 -8.84 -6.86 8.55
C GLU A 26 -7.32 -7.00 8.61
N ASN A 27 -6.61 -6.61 7.55
CA ASN A 27 -5.15 -6.62 7.43
C ASN A 27 -4.64 -5.46 6.58
N ARG A 28 -3.31 -5.29 6.49
CA ARG A 28 -2.71 -4.16 5.77
C ARG A 28 -2.98 -4.19 4.28
N TYR A 29 -3.01 -5.38 3.67
CA TYR A 29 -3.37 -5.55 2.25
C TYR A 29 -4.81 -5.12 1.95
N GLN A 30 -5.78 -5.52 2.76
CA GLN A 30 -7.17 -5.07 2.60
C GLN A 30 -7.30 -3.56 2.82
N ARG A 31 -6.62 -3.02 3.84
CA ARG A 31 -6.61 -1.57 4.12
C ARG A 31 -6.09 -0.76 2.94
N TRP A 32 -5.03 -1.24 2.29
CA TRP A 32 -4.51 -0.64 1.06
C TRP A 32 -5.56 -0.59 -0.05
N LEU A 33 -6.22 -1.71 -0.35
CA LEU A 33 -7.23 -1.78 -1.42
C LEU A 33 -8.40 -0.81 -1.14
N LEU A 34 -8.86 -0.79 0.12
CA LEU A 34 -9.95 0.08 0.54
C LEU A 34 -9.55 1.55 0.55
N TYR A 35 -8.32 1.87 0.95
CA TYR A 35 -7.79 3.23 0.92
C TYR A 35 -7.57 3.74 -0.52
N LYS A 36 -7.03 2.90 -1.40
CA LYS A 36 -6.91 3.20 -2.84
C LYS A 36 -8.29 3.46 -3.47
N HIS A 37 -9.29 2.64 -3.16
CA HIS A 37 -10.67 2.86 -3.59
C HIS A 37 -11.27 4.15 -2.99
N HIS A 38 -11.02 4.42 -1.71
CA HIS A 38 -11.47 5.64 -1.03
C HIS A 38 -10.91 6.89 -1.72
N LEU A 39 -9.59 6.97 -1.94
CA LEU A 39 -8.97 8.10 -2.63
C LEU A 39 -9.44 8.25 -4.07
N GLY A 40 -9.58 7.14 -4.81
CA GLY A 40 -10.11 7.17 -6.18
C GLY A 40 -11.53 7.75 -6.29
N ASN A 41 -12.32 7.73 -5.22
CA ASN A 41 -13.63 8.38 -5.21
C ASN A 41 -13.56 9.91 -5.05
N PHE A 42 -12.50 10.45 -4.44
CA PHE A 42 -12.26 11.90 -4.39
C PHE A 42 -11.60 12.40 -5.68
N GLU A 43 -10.72 11.59 -6.26
CA GLU A 43 -10.01 11.93 -7.49
C GLU A 43 -10.90 11.89 -8.73
N LYS A 44 -12.11 11.30 -8.69
CA LYS A 44 -13.09 11.51 -9.78
C LYS A 44 -13.46 12.99 -10.00
N ILE A 45 -13.07 13.89 -9.08
CA ILE A 45 -13.21 15.35 -9.19
C ILE A 45 -11.95 15.99 -9.85
N SER A 46 -10.80 15.31 -9.88
CA SER A 46 -9.54 15.78 -10.49
C SER A 46 -8.99 14.76 -11.49
N PHE A 47 -8.87 15.14 -12.77
CA PHE A 47 -8.62 14.24 -13.91
C PHE A 47 -7.44 13.24 -13.80
N GLU A 48 -6.51 13.36 -12.85
CA GLU A 48 -5.40 12.42 -12.65
C GLU A 48 -5.11 12.24 -11.15
N SER A 49 -4.93 11.00 -10.70
CA SER A 49 -4.45 10.70 -9.34
C SER A 49 -2.98 11.10 -9.23
N PRO A 50 -2.59 12.01 -8.31
CA PRO A 50 -1.17 12.31 -8.08
C PRO A 50 -0.42 11.16 -7.38
N HIS A 51 -1.10 10.06 -7.05
CA HIS A 51 -0.54 8.99 -6.24
C HIS A 51 0.02 7.85 -7.09
N ILE A 52 1.31 7.60 -6.93
CA ILE A 52 1.96 6.36 -7.40
C ILE A 52 1.64 5.24 -6.41
N TRP A 53 1.06 4.15 -6.89
CA TRP A 53 0.69 2.97 -6.11
C TRP A 53 1.58 1.80 -6.52
N LEU A 54 2.46 1.34 -5.62
CA LEU A 54 3.39 0.27 -5.90
C LEU A 54 3.13 -0.97 -5.05
N GLU A 55 2.79 -2.07 -5.71
CA GLU A 55 2.63 -3.38 -5.09
C GLU A 55 3.89 -4.23 -5.29
N ILE A 56 4.44 -4.73 -4.19
CA ILE A 56 5.60 -5.61 -4.19
C ILE A 56 5.11 -7.06 -4.02
N PRO A 57 5.23 -7.91 -5.06
CA PRO A 57 4.67 -9.26 -5.02
C PRO A 57 5.36 -10.11 -3.96
N GLU A 58 4.58 -10.99 -3.32
CA GLU A 58 5.05 -12.05 -2.40
C GLU A 58 5.73 -11.56 -1.10
N VAL A 59 5.96 -10.26 -0.94
CA VAL A 59 6.56 -9.67 0.26
C VAL A 59 5.50 -9.37 1.31
N GLY A 60 5.79 -9.69 2.57
CA GLY A 60 4.93 -9.42 3.73
C GLY A 60 5.24 -8.08 4.41
N HIS A 61 5.14 -8.05 5.74
CA HIS A 61 5.46 -6.87 6.55
C HIS A 61 6.97 -6.74 6.83
N ASP A 62 7.80 -6.70 5.78
CA ASP A 62 9.26 -6.58 5.89
C ASP A 62 9.79 -5.40 5.06
N ALA A 63 10.33 -4.39 5.75
CA ALA A 63 10.85 -3.19 5.10
C ALA A 63 12.11 -3.46 4.25
N THR A 64 12.97 -4.38 4.68
CA THR A 64 14.20 -4.72 3.95
C THR A 64 13.84 -5.38 2.64
N GLU A 65 12.93 -6.37 2.67
CA GLU A 65 12.46 -7.04 1.45
C GLU A 65 11.76 -6.05 0.52
N ILE A 66 10.90 -5.17 1.02
CA ILE A 66 10.23 -4.15 0.20
C ILE A 66 11.26 -3.24 -0.51
N PHE A 67 12.20 -2.66 0.23
CA PHE A 67 13.10 -1.64 -0.32
C PHE A 67 14.28 -2.20 -1.11
N THR A 68 14.57 -3.50 -0.97
CA THR A 68 15.57 -4.19 -1.80
C THR A 68 14.94 -4.94 -2.97
N HIS A 69 13.61 -5.07 -3.04
CA HIS A 69 12.93 -5.78 -4.13
C HIS A 69 13.24 -5.12 -5.49
N PRO A 70 13.57 -5.89 -6.55
CA PRO A 70 13.91 -5.35 -7.86
C PRO A 70 12.85 -4.40 -8.44
N ARG A 71 11.57 -4.70 -8.20
CA ARG A 71 10.44 -3.85 -8.61
C ARG A 71 10.48 -2.47 -7.94
N PHE A 72 10.75 -2.40 -6.64
CA PHE A 72 10.89 -1.12 -5.93
C PHE A 72 12.06 -0.31 -6.46
N VAL A 73 13.22 -0.94 -6.60
CA VAL A 73 14.43 -0.28 -7.12
C VAL A 73 14.22 0.23 -8.55
N THR A 74 13.52 -0.53 -9.38
CA THR A 74 13.22 -0.13 -10.77
C THR A 74 12.29 1.07 -10.81
N GLU A 75 11.18 1.02 -10.07
CA GLU A 75 10.22 2.12 -10.00
C GLU A 75 10.89 3.41 -9.47
N LEU A 76 11.72 3.29 -8.43
CA LEU A 76 12.42 4.45 -7.85
C LEU A 76 13.36 5.13 -8.86
N LYS A 77 13.99 4.37 -9.76
CA LYS A 77 14.85 4.93 -10.82
C LYS A 77 14.09 5.61 -11.94
N THR A 78 12.81 5.27 -12.13
CA THR A 78 11.95 5.89 -13.14
C THR A 78 11.26 7.16 -12.65
N LEU A 79 11.25 7.38 -11.33
CA LEU A 79 10.75 8.63 -10.74
C LEU A 79 11.85 9.69 -10.78
N ASP A 80 11.63 10.73 -11.58
CA ASP A 80 12.45 11.95 -11.57
C ASP A 80 11.95 12.82 -10.40
N PHE A 81 12.79 13.03 -9.39
CA PHE A 81 12.50 13.86 -8.21
C PHE A 81 13.17 15.23 -8.31
#